data_AF-A0A8B7DJN0-F1
#
_entry.id   AF-A0A8B7DJN0-F1
#
_cell.length_a   1.000
_cell.length_b   1.000
_cell.length_c   1.000
_cell.angle_alpha   90.00
_cell.angle_beta   90.00
_cell.angle_gamma   90.00
#
_symmetry.space_group_name_H-M   'P 1'
#
loop_
_entity.id
_entity.type
_entity.pdbx_description
1 polymer ?
#
loop_
_entity_poly.entity_id
_entity_poly.type
_entity_poly.pdbx_seq_one_letter_code
_entity_poly.pdbx_strand_id
1 'polypeptide(L)'
;MPIVRASLITRIKKMTAEDDFNEEEKKPPITLKRIEERRTSLLRRKSSVFGTERKSLVSVSSGSSNASVINELKLNISFQLICAFGNREVYFKHDGNRFTEKHTIKLATATEYNIRMEIEPSLKLNFIKIANKECSFKPINKRDNEDKSKYQVSWSTVGVNSTERRHRANVPCVIKFKHYKQLKFMLQTKFYTETELKRIRVGVKLKSVVLECTVGRGTIDSVVDSILMN
;
A
#
# COMPACT_ATOMS: atom_id res chain seq x y z
N MET A 1 -0.11 1.95 76.79
CA MET A 1 1.28 1.47 76.89
C MET A 1 1.31 0.38 77.94
N PRO A 2 1.75 -0.84 77.59
CA PRO A 2 3.16 -1.19 77.67
C PRO A 2 3.71 -1.91 76.43
N ILE A 3 5.04 -1.97 76.39
CA ILE A 3 5.90 -2.55 75.37
C ILE A 3 6.17 -4.01 75.73
N VAL A 4 6.05 -4.93 74.75
CA VAL A 4 6.67 -6.26 74.82
C VAL A 4 7.40 -6.52 73.49
N ARG A 5 8.65 -6.95 73.64
CA ARG A 5 9.66 -7.23 72.62
C ARG A 5 9.57 -8.67 72.07
N ALA A 6 10.38 -8.89 71.02
CA ALA A 6 10.91 -10.16 70.48
C ALA A 6 10.12 -10.72 69.27
N SER A 7 10.72 -11.26 68.20
CA SER A 7 12.10 -11.66 67.91
C SER A 7 12.32 -11.70 66.40
N LEU A 8 13.57 -11.45 65.98
CA LEU A 8 14.14 -11.81 64.68
C LEU A 8 13.92 -13.30 64.34
N ILE A 9 13.68 -13.62 63.06
CA ILE A 9 14.32 -14.75 62.36
C ILE A 9 14.67 -14.32 60.93
N THR A 10 15.95 -14.48 60.63
CA THR A 10 16.66 -14.29 59.37
C THR A 10 16.40 -15.43 58.37
N ARG A 11 16.26 -15.15 57.07
CA ARG A 11 16.73 -16.09 56.04
C ARG A 11 17.22 -15.39 54.78
N ILE A 12 18.53 -15.28 54.73
CA ILE A 12 19.36 -15.00 53.56
C ILE A 12 19.34 -16.22 52.65
N LYS A 13 19.12 -16.04 51.35
CA LYS A 13 19.68 -16.91 50.30
C LYS A 13 20.39 -16.03 49.27
N LYS A 14 21.71 -16.07 49.35
CA LYS A 14 22.70 -15.67 48.34
C LYS A 14 23.02 -16.93 47.53
N MET A 15 23.11 -16.81 46.21
CA MET A 15 23.95 -17.56 45.26
C MET A 15 23.74 -16.85 43.89
N THR A 16 24.65 -16.01 43.35
CA THR A 16 25.97 -16.27 42.69
C THR A 16 25.85 -17.32 41.59
N ALA A 17 26.38 -17.20 40.38
CA ALA A 17 27.21 -16.24 39.64
C ALA A 17 27.08 -16.65 38.14
N GLU A 18 27.06 -15.71 37.17
CA GLU A 18 28.15 -15.42 36.21
C GLU A 18 28.09 -16.25 34.91
N ASP A 19 28.69 -15.67 33.85
CA ASP A 19 28.96 -16.15 32.49
C ASP A 19 27.78 -16.03 31.48
N ASP A 20 27.87 -15.35 30.32
CA ASP A 20 28.99 -14.73 29.62
C ASP A 20 28.47 -13.60 28.70
N PHE A 21 29.17 -12.46 28.77
CA PHE A 21 29.15 -11.41 27.76
C PHE A 21 29.93 -11.92 26.55
N ASN A 22 29.31 -11.93 25.36
CA ASN A 22 30.08 -11.98 24.11
C ASN A 22 29.77 -10.74 23.27
N GLU A 23 30.75 -9.85 23.27
CA GLU A 23 30.83 -8.59 22.54
C GLU A 23 31.60 -8.88 21.25
N GLU A 24 30.89 -9.02 20.12
CA GLU A 24 31.53 -9.21 18.81
C GLU A 24 31.20 -8.05 17.86
N GLU A 25 32.19 -7.17 17.75
CA GLU A 25 32.61 -6.32 16.63
C GLU A 25 31.58 -5.56 15.79
N LYS A 26 31.59 -4.25 16.04
CA LYS A 26 31.15 -3.18 15.13
C LYS A 26 31.96 -3.21 13.82
N LYS A 27 31.31 -3.53 12.71
CA LYS A 27 31.84 -3.23 11.36
C LYS A 27 31.55 -1.76 10.98
N PRO A 28 32.51 -1.05 10.37
CA PRO A 28 32.35 0.36 9.97
C PRO A 28 31.40 0.53 8.77
N PRO A 29 30.86 1.75 8.58
CA PRO A 29 29.81 2.03 7.61
C PRO A 29 30.30 1.99 6.16
N ILE A 30 29.47 1.38 5.30
CA ILE A 30 29.64 1.35 3.84
C ILE A 30 29.53 2.79 3.31
N THR A 31 30.61 3.25 2.70
CA THR A 31 30.78 4.59 2.14
C THR A 31 29.86 4.82 0.93
N LEU A 32 28.92 5.77 1.08
CA LEU A 32 28.06 6.35 0.04
C LEU A 32 28.85 7.20 -0.97
N LYS A 33 29.71 6.58 -1.80
CA LYS A 33 30.44 7.30 -2.87
C LYS A 33 30.55 6.54 -4.20
N ARG A 34 29.61 5.65 -4.55
CA ARG A 34 29.72 4.84 -5.78
C ARG A 34 28.46 4.68 -6.63
N ILE A 35 27.54 5.64 -6.57
CA ILE A 35 26.30 5.62 -7.40
C ILE A 35 26.11 6.89 -8.27
N GLU A 36 26.94 7.93 -8.14
CA GLU A 36 26.72 9.20 -8.88
C GLU A 36 27.45 9.35 -10.23
N GLU A 37 28.34 8.43 -10.65
CA GLU A 37 29.15 8.65 -11.86
C GLU A 37 28.62 8.01 -13.16
N ARG A 38 27.38 7.50 -13.19
CA ARG A 38 26.80 6.90 -14.42
C ARG A 38 25.70 7.72 -15.09
N ARG A 39 25.50 8.99 -14.71
CA ARG A 39 24.41 9.83 -15.26
C ARG A 39 24.82 10.99 -16.16
N THR A 40 26.10 11.15 -16.48
CA THR A 40 26.58 12.26 -17.32
C THR A 40 27.45 11.77 -18.48
N SER A 41 26.85 11.14 -19.50
CA SER A 41 27.54 10.95 -20.79
C SER A 41 26.63 10.76 -22.03
N LEU A 42 25.32 11.01 -21.95
CA LEU A 42 24.39 10.80 -23.09
C LEU A 42 23.65 12.06 -23.54
N LEU A 43 24.33 13.21 -23.46
CA LEU A 43 23.91 14.46 -24.08
C LEU A 43 25.10 15.01 -24.90
N ARG A 44 25.24 14.54 -26.14
CA ARG A 44 25.86 15.29 -27.24
C ARG A 44 25.79 14.51 -28.55
N ARG A 45 25.38 15.24 -29.61
CA ARG A 45 25.39 14.90 -31.05
C ARG A 45 24.17 14.04 -31.45
N LYS A 46 23.30 14.45 -32.38
CA LYS A 46 23.53 15.20 -33.62
C LYS A 46 22.30 16.05 -33.99
N SER A 47 22.57 17.31 -34.31
CA SER A 47 21.81 18.15 -35.25
C SER A 47 22.30 17.89 -36.69
N SER A 48 21.53 18.41 -37.68
CA SER A 48 21.80 18.50 -39.14
C SER A 48 21.06 17.45 -39.98
N VAL A 49 20.28 17.70 -41.06
CA VAL A 49 20.03 18.88 -41.91
C VAL A 49 18.88 18.53 -42.91
N PHE A 50 18.04 19.53 -43.26
CA PHE A 50 17.25 19.77 -44.49
C PHE A 50 16.18 18.79 -45.03
N GLY A 51 15.06 19.40 -45.50
CA GLY A 51 14.30 18.85 -46.65
C GLY A 51 12.79 19.14 -46.73
N THR A 52 12.45 20.35 -47.19
CA THR A 52 11.40 20.66 -48.20
C THR A 52 9.89 20.54 -47.88
N GLU A 53 9.20 21.66 -48.14
CA GLU A 53 7.76 21.87 -48.18
C GLU A 53 6.98 20.91 -49.11
N ARG A 54 5.72 20.62 -48.75
CA ARG A 54 4.57 20.62 -49.69
C ARG A 54 3.24 20.78 -48.95
N LYS A 55 2.45 21.75 -49.42
CA LYS A 55 1.06 22.07 -49.05
C LYS A 55 0.07 21.13 -49.75
N SER A 56 -0.98 20.73 -49.03
CA SER A 56 -2.36 20.43 -49.51
C SER A 56 -3.20 20.10 -48.25
N LEU A 57 -4.12 20.92 -47.73
CA LEU A 57 -5.42 21.39 -48.22
C LEU A 57 -6.44 20.26 -48.45
N VAL A 58 -7.63 20.43 -47.83
CA VAL A 58 -8.89 19.66 -47.93
C VAL A 58 -8.95 18.43 -46.99
N SER A 59 -9.97 18.14 -46.17
CA SER A 59 -11.36 18.62 -46.02
C SER A 59 -11.83 18.46 -44.57
N VAL A 60 -12.73 19.35 -44.16
CA VAL A 60 -13.61 19.22 -43.00
C VAL A 60 -14.66 18.16 -43.32
N SER A 61 -14.69 17.06 -42.58
CA SER A 61 -15.87 16.19 -42.49
C SER A 61 -16.44 16.31 -41.07
N SER A 62 -17.47 17.12 -40.97
CA SER A 62 -18.40 17.19 -39.84
C SER A 62 -19.20 15.88 -39.77
N GLY A 63 -18.55 14.82 -39.30
CA GLY A 63 -19.20 13.59 -38.89
C GLY A 63 -19.59 13.71 -37.42
N SER A 64 -20.79 14.25 -37.16
CA SER A 64 -21.44 14.19 -35.86
C SER A 64 -21.80 12.74 -35.56
N SER A 65 -20.82 11.93 -35.15
CA SER A 65 -21.10 10.70 -34.44
C SER A 65 -21.57 11.10 -33.05
N ASN A 66 -22.85 10.91 -32.78
CA ASN A 66 -23.36 10.81 -31.42
C ASN A 66 -22.76 9.54 -30.80
N ALA A 67 -21.45 9.55 -30.53
CA ALA A 67 -20.83 8.62 -29.63
C ALA A 67 -21.48 8.90 -28.28
N SER A 68 -22.36 8.01 -27.85
CA SER A 68 -22.88 8.01 -26.49
C SER A 68 -21.68 8.11 -25.57
N VAL A 69 -21.53 9.27 -24.91
CA VAL A 69 -20.44 9.48 -23.97
C VAL A 69 -20.70 8.47 -22.85
N ILE A 70 -19.91 7.41 -22.83
CA ILE A 70 -19.95 6.42 -21.76
C ILE A 70 -19.52 7.16 -20.49
N ASN A 71 -20.52 7.57 -19.70
CA ASN A 71 -20.34 8.37 -18.50
C ASN A 71 -19.94 7.53 -17.29
N GLU A 72 -20.05 6.20 -17.40
CA GLU A 72 -19.69 5.24 -16.36
C GLU A 72 -18.92 4.06 -16.94
N LEU A 73 -18.00 3.47 -16.17
CA LEU A 73 -17.24 2.30 -16.57
C LEU A 73 -17.17 1.30 -15.42
N LYS A 74 -17.56 0.06 -15.68
CA LYS A 74 -17.33 -1.05 -14.76
C LYS A 74 -15.91 -1.54 -14.87
N LEU A 75 -15.26 -1.76 -13.73
CA LEU A 75 -13.89 -2.25 -13.68
C LEU A 75 -13.61 -3.04 -12.40
N ASN A 76 -12.61 -3.89 -12.49
CA ASN A 76 -12.05 -4.65 -11.40
C ASN A 76 -10.70 -4.07 -10.99
N ILE A 77 -10.49 -3.89 -9.70
CA ILE A 77 -9.19 -3.50 -9.14
C ILE A 77 -8.74 -4.58 -8.17
N SER A 78 -7.56 -5.15 -8.37
CA SER A 78 -6.96 -6.07 -7.41
C SER A 78 -5.74 -5.47 -6.73
N PHE A 79 -5.61 -5.72 -5.43
CA PHE A 79 -4.48 -5.31 -4.60
C PHE A 79 -3.82 -6.54 -3.98
N GLN A 80 -2.53 -6.69 -4.17
CA GLN A 80 -1.71 -7.65 -3.43
C GLN A 80 -0.80 -6.87 -2.49
N LEU A 81 -0.98 -7.07 -1.17
CA LEU A 81 -0.22 -6.38 -0.15
C LEU A 81 0.91 -7.27 0.34
N ILE A 82 2.14 -6.75 0.27
CA ILE A 82 3.35 -7.48 0.65
C ILE A 82 4.14 -6.60 1.62
N CYS A 83 4.56 -7.14 2.76
CA CYS A 83 5.47 -6.45 3.67
C CYS A 83 6.83 -6.26 2.97
N ALA A 84 7.28 -5.00 2.82
CA ALA A 84 8.51 -4.68 2.10
C ALA A 84 9.75 -5.31 2.74
N PHE A 85 9.77 -5.37 4.08
CA PHE A 85 10.83 -6.03 4.81
C PHE A 85 10.53 -7.53 5.00
N GLY A 86 11.43 -8.39 4.52
CA GLY A 86 11.34 -9.84 4.67
C GLY A 86 10.24 -10.52 3.86
N ASN A 87 9.61 -9.82 2.91
CA ASN A 87 8.57 -10.35 2.01
C ASN A 87 7.45 -11.09 2.77
N ARG A 88 7.10 -10.60 3.96
CA ARG A 88 6.14 -11.27 4.86
C ARG A 88 4.73 -11.12 4.33
N GLU A 89 3.92 -12.15 4.55
CA GLU A 89 2.56 -12.19 4.05
C GLU A 89 1.61 -11.40 4.96
N VAL A 90 0.59 -10.83 4.34
CA VAL A 90 -0.50 -10.17 5.05
C VAL A 90 -1.58 -11.21 5.32
N TYR A 91 -2.28 -11.06 6.44
CA TYR A 91 -3.37 -11.95 6.84
C TYR A 91 -4.64 -11.14 7.02
N PHE A 92 -5.77 -11.79 6.85
CA PHE A 92 -7.07 -11.24 7.20
C PHE A 92 -7.86 -12.27 8.01
N LYS A 93 -8.96 -11.80 8.61
CA LYS A 93 -9.90 -12.69 9.27
C LYS A 93 -11.32 -12.32 8.89
N HIS A 94 -12.17 -13.33 8.81
CA HIS A 94 -13.62 -13.15 8.72
C HIS A 94 -14.17 -12.86 10.12
N ASP A 95 -14.78 -11.70 10.29
CA ASP A 95 -15.39 -11.25 11.55
C ASP A 95 -16.89 -11.55 11.64
N GLY A 96 -17.51 -12.04 10.56
CA GLY A 96 -18.95 -12.31 10.52
C GLY A 96 -19.76 -11.03 10.69
N ASN A 97 -20.83 -11.09 11.49
CA ASN A 97 -21.73 -9.96 11.74
C ASN A 97 -21.29 -9.10 12.94
N ARG A 98 -20.08 -9.29 13.46
CA ARG A 98 -19.60 -8.57 14.64
C ARG A 98 -19.30 -7.08 14.37
N PHE A 99 -18.92 -6.76 13.13
CA PHE A 99 -18.64 -5.40 12.69
C PHE A 99 -19.36 -5.16 11.36
N THR A 100 -19.43 -3.89 10.95
CA THR A 100 -20.00 -3.49 9.66
C THR A 100 -19.32 -4.20 8.50
N GLU A 101 -17.98 -4.24 8.53
CA GLU A 101 -17.19 -4.96 7.53
C GLU A 101 -16.97 -6.41 7.95
N LYS A 102 -17.24 -7.33 7.02
CA LYS A 102 -17.13 -8.79 7.24
C LYS A 102 -15.69 -9.26 7.41
N HIS A 103 -14.72 -8.47 6.93
CA HIS A 103 -13.32 -8.85 6.93
C HIS A 103 -12.47 -7.79 7.65
N THR A 104 -11.44 -8.24 8.38
CA THR A 104 -10.41 -7.35 8.95
C THR A 104 -9.05 -7.75 8.40
N ILE A 105 -8.36 -6.82 7.76
CA ILE A 105 -6.96 -6.96 7.36
C ILE A 105 -6.07 -6.72 8.58
N LYS A 106 -5.07 -7.57 8.79
CA LYS A 106 -4.13 -7.47 9.90
C LYS A 106 -2.80 -6.91 9.41
N LEU A 107 -2.41 -5.79 9.98
CA LEU A 107 -1.19 -5.07 9.59
C LEU A 107 -0.30 -4.86 10.83
N ALA A 108 1.01 -4.84 10.60
CA ALA A 108 1.98 -4.39 11.58
C ALA A 108 2.06 -2.85 11.53
N THR A 109 2.27 -2.22 12.69
CA THR A 109 2.62 -0.80 12.78
C THR A 109 4.07 -0.57 12.32
N ALA A 110 4.44 0.68 12.02
CA ALA A 110 5.81 1.06 11.67
C ALA A 110 6.44 0.23 10.54
N THR A 111 5.60 -0.29 9.65
CA THR A 111 5.98 -1.21 8.57
C THR A 111 5.67 -0.62 7.21
N GLU A 112 6.59 -0.80 6.27
CA GLU A 112 6.40 -0.50 4.85
C GLU A 112 5.77 -1.68 4.10
N TYR A 113 4.84 -1.34 3.21
CA TYR A 113 4.09 -2.26 2.38
C TYR A 113 4.27 -1.90 0.90
N ASN A 114 4.64 -2.90 0.10
CA ASN A 114 4.57 -2.84 -1.35
C ASN A 114 3.24 -3.43 -1.79
N ILE A 115 2.43 -2.60 -2.43
CA ILE A 115 1.11 -2.96 -2.93
C ILE A 115 1.21 -3.08 -4.44
N ARG A 116 0.96 -4.27 -4.98
CA ARG A 116 0.78 -4.45 -6.42
C ARG A 116 -0.69 -4.25 -6.73
N MET A 117 -0.99 -3.26 -7.56
CA MET A 117 -2.33 -2.93 -8.00
C MET A 117 -2.49 -3.27 -9.48
N GLU A 118 -3.56 -3.98 -9.82
CA GLU A 118 -3.96 -4.26 -11.20
C GLU A 118 -5.37 -3.72 -11.44
N ILE A 119 -5.57 -3.01 -12.54
CA ILE A 119 -6.83 -2.36 -12.92
C ILE A 119 -7.26 -2.88 -14.29
N GLU A 120 -8.50 -3.39 -14.37
CA GLU A 120 -9.07 -4.00 -15.57
C GLU A 120 -10.51 -3.51 -15.80
N PRO A 121 -10.85 -2.88 -16.94
CA PRO A 121 -9.95 -2.55 -18.04
C PRO A 121 -8.92 -1.47 -17.68
N SER A 122 -7.85 -1.41 -18.48
CA SER A 122 -6.70 -0.53 -18.30
C SER A 122 -7.08 0.95 -18.15
N LEU A 123 -6.72 1.55 -17.01
CA LEU A 123 -6.91 2.98 -16.75
C LEU A 123 -5.65 3.65 -16.19
N LYS A 124 -5.36 4.86 -16.68
CA LYS A 124 -4.27 5.68 -16.17
C LYS A 124 -4.62 6.29 -14.81
N LEU A 125 -3.81 5.96 -13.81
CA LEU A 125 -3.87 6.52 -12.47
C LEU A 125 -3.29 7.93 -12.41
N ASN A 126 -3.97 8.86 -11.74
CA ASN A 126 -3.44 10.17 -11.37
C ASN A 126 -2.81 10.11 -9.97
N PHE A 127 -3.56 9.66 -8.97
CA PHE A 127 -3.07 9.49 -7.61
C PHE A 127 -3.81 8.39 -6.87
N ILE A 128 -3.18 7.91 -5.80
CA ILE A 128 -3.77 7.01 -4.81
C ILE A 128 -3.45 7.55 -3.40
N LYS A 129 -4.44 7.55 -2.51
CA LYS A 129 -4.28 7.89 -1.10
C LYS A 129 -4.71 6.73 -0.21
N ILE A 130 -3.92 6.44 0.81
CA ILE A 130 -4.24 5.44 1.84
C ILE A 130 -4.02 6.08 3.21
N ALA A 131 -5.00 5.95 4.10
CA ALA A 131 -5.02 6.64 5.40
C ALA A 131 -4.85 8.17 5.25
N ASN A 132 -5.53 8.76 4.26
CA ASN A 132 -5.46 10.18 3.89
C ASN A 132 -4.08 10.71 3.46
N LYS A 133 -3.08 9.82 3.30
CA LYS A 133 -1.75 10.17 2.80
C LYS A 133 -1.64 9.75 1.34
N GLU A 134 -1.08 10.63 0.51
CA GLU A 134 -0.79 10.30 -0.90
C GLU A 134 0.39 9.34 -0.99
N CYS A 135 0.20 8.24 -1.73
CA CYS A 135 1.21 7.20 -1.86
C CYS A 135 1.99 7.39 -3.16
N SER A 136 3.31 7.17 -3.10
CA SER A 136 4.12 7.07 -4.31
C SER A 136 3.79 5.80 -5.08
N PHE A 137 3.64 5.89 -6.39
CA PHE A 137 3.40 4.73 -7.25
C PHE A 137 4.25 4.76 -8.52
N LYS A 138 4.51 3.59 -9.10
CA LYS A 138 5.23 3.42 -10.37
C LYS A 138 4.47 2.44 -11.27
N PRO A 139 4.28 2.72 -12.57
CA PRO A 139 3.73 1.75 -13.50
C PRO A 139 4.68 0.56 -13.64
N ILE A 140 4.13 -0.66 -13.70
CA ILE A 140 4.87 -1.92 -13.90
C ILE A 140 4.74 -2.42 -15.35
N ASN A 141 3.69 -2.00 -16.07
CA ASN A 141 3.45 -2.43 -17.44
C ASN A 141 4.65 -2.11 -18.34
N LYS A 142 5.03 -3.09 -19.18
CA LYS A 142 6.13 -2.93 -20.14
C LYS A 142 5.66 -2.28 -21.46
N ARG A 143 4.34 -2.26 -21.71
CA ARG A 143 3.74 -1.78 -22.96
C ARG A 143 2.42 -1.06 -22.68
N ASP A 144 2.11 -0.05 -23.50
CA ASP A 144 0.91 0.78 -23.36
C ASP A 144 -0.41 0.08 -23.78
N ASN A 145 -0.32 -1.08 -24.46
CA ASN A 145 -1.47 -1.82 -25.03
C ASN A 145 -1.84 -3.09 -24.23
N GLU A 146 -1.62 -3.12 -22.91
CA GLU A 146 -2.18 -4.19 -22.07
C GLU A 146 -3.65 -3.87 -21.72
N ASP A 147 -4.51 -4.90 -21.75
CA ASP A 147 -5.92 -4.81 -21.32
C ASP A 147 -6.07 -4.38 -19.87
N LYS A 148 -4.97 -4.43 -19.11
CA LYS A 148 -4.89 -4.08 -17.70
C LYS A 148 -3.76 -3.10 -17.43
N SER A 149 -3.96 -2.20 -16.47
CA SER A 149 -2.92 -1.32 -15.95
C SER A 149 -2.38 -1.85 -14.63
N LYS A 150 -1.05 -2.06 -14.52
CA LYS A 150 -0.40 -2.53 -13.28
C LYS A 150 0.49 -1.44 -12.68
N TYR A 151 0.41 -1.30 -11.37
CA TYR A 151 1.15 -0.32 -10.58
C TYR A 151 1.76 -0.95 -9.34
N GLN A 152 2.96 -0.50 -8.96
CA GLN A 152 3.54 -0.74 -7.65
C GLN A 152 3.35 0.52 -6.82
N VAL A 153 2.66 0.40 -5.69
CA VAL A 153 2.37 1.48 -4.76
C VAL A 153 3.12 1.20 -3.46
N SER A 154 3.80 2.19 -2.91
CA SER A 154 4.47 2.09 -1.61
C SER A 154 3.66 2.82 -0.56
N TRP A 155 3.37 2.14 0.54
CA TRP A 155 2.62 2.70 1.67
C TRP A 155 3.27 2.32 2.99
N SER A 156 3.25 3.23 3.97
CA SER A 156 3.87 3.03 5.27
C SER A 156 2.88 3.25 6.40
N THR A 157 3.00 2.40 7.42
CA THR A 157 2.25 2.50 8.69
C THR A 157 3.09 3.14 9.80
N VAL A 158 4.17 3.83 9.45
CA VAL A 158 4.95 4.64 10.40
C VAL A 158 4.06 5.77 10.97
N GLY A 159 4.06 5.88 12.30
CA GLY A 159 3.20 6.79 13.05
C GLY A 159 1.76 6.31 13.23
N VAL A 160 1.43 5.07 12.80
CA VAL A 160 0.12 4.46 13.09
C VAL A 160 0.20 3.72 14.42
N ASN A 161 -0.72 4.04 15.33
CA ASN A 161 -0.82 3.38 16.63
C ASN A 161 -1.43 1.98 16.51
N SER A 162 -1.03 1.08 17.41
CA SER A 162 -1.66 -0.25 17.52
C SER A 162 -3.14 -0.12 17.86
N THR A 163 -3.96 -0.97 17.28
CA THR A 163 -5.41 -0.95 17.53
C THR A 163 -5.74 -1.75 18.78
N GLU A 164 -6.46 -1.13 19.71
CA GLU A 164 -6.89 -1.74 20.96
C GLU A 164 -7.67 -3.05 20.78
N ARG A 165 -7.73 -3.84 21.86
CA ARG A 165 -8.50 -5.08 21.88
C ARG A 165 -9.97 -4.77 21.57
N ARG A 166 -10.62 -5.65 20.80
CA ARG A 166 -12.02 -5.53 20.33
C ARG A 166 -12.28 -4.38 19.33
N HIS A 167 -11.42 -3.39 19.20
CA HIS A 167 -11.54 -2.32 18.20
C HIS A 167 -10.93 -2.67 16.83
N ARG A 168 -11.38 -1.94 15.82
CA ARG A 168 -10.89 -1.93 14.43
C ARG A 168 -10.70 -0.49 13.98
N ALA A 169 -9.72 -0.29 13.11
CA ALA A 169 -9.51 0.99 12.44
C ALA A 169 -10.10 0.88 11.02
N ASN A 170 -10.74 1.94 10.54
CA ASN A 170 -11.15 2.04 9.15
C ASN A 170 -10.13 2.91 8.42
N VAL A 171 -9.42 2.32 7.47
CA VAL A 171 -8.40 3.00 6.67
C VAL A 171 -9.06 3.54 5.40
N PRO A 172 -9.19 4.87 5.25
CA PRO A 172 -9.73 5.46 4.03
C PRO A 172 -8.76 5.29 2.87
N CYS A 173 -9.30 4.86 1.74
CA CYS A 173 -8.61 4.70 0.48
C CYS A 173 -9.29 5.55 -0.59
N VAL A 174 -8.48 6.26 -1.38
CA VAL A 174 -8.94 7.10 -2.49
C VAL A 174 -8.11 6.81 -3.72
N ILE A 175 -8.75 6.55 -4.85
CA ILE A 175 -8.10 6.29 -6.13
C ILE A 175 -8.66 7.29 -7.14
N LYS A 176 -7.79 8.05 -7.80
CA LYS A 176 -8.18 8.99 -8.85
C LYS A 176 -7.58 8.56 -10.17
N PHE A 177 -8.44 8.29 -11.14
CA PHE A 177 -8.06 8.06 -12.53
C PHE A 177 -8.07 9.37 -13.32
N LYS A 178 -7.32 9.44 -14.43
CA LYS A 178 -7.14 10.66 -15.23
C LYS A 178 -8.45 11.29 -15.71
N HIS A 179 -9.41 10.47 -16.13
CA HIS A 179 -10.65 10.94 -16.77
C HIS A 179 -11.93 10.60 -16.00
N TYR A 180 -11.82 10.03 -14.79
CA TYR A 180 -12.97 9.61 -13.99
C TYR A 180 -12.94 10.26 -12.61
N LYS A 181 -14.09 10.35 -11.94
CA LYS A 181 -14.17 10.80 -10.56
C LYS A 181 -13.40 9.86 -9.63
N GLN A 182 -13.04 10.40 -8.46
CA GLN A 182 -12.32 9.65 -7.45
C GLN A 182 -13.19 8.52 -6.88
N LEU A 183 -12.64 7.32 -6.84
CA LEU A 183 -13.21 6.17 -6.16
C LEU A 183 -12.78 6.21 -4.70
N LYS A 184 -13.73 6.14 -3.77
CA LYS A 184 -13.48 6.16 -2.31
C LYS A 184 -14.01 4.88 -1.68
N PHE A 185 -13.24 4.30 -0.76
CA PHE A 185 -13.66 3.16 0.03
C PHE A 185 -12.90 3.09 1.35
N MET A 186 -13.34 2.22 2.25
CA MET A 186 -12.70 1.99 3.54
C MET A 186 -12.22 0.54 3.61
N LEU A 187 -11.04 0.32 4.16
CA LEU A 187 -10.58 -1.01 4.55
C LEU A 187 -10.63 -1.12 6.08
N GLN A 188 -11.37 -2.09 6.60
CA GLN A 188 -11.32 -2.42 8.01
C GLN A 188 -10.01 -3.14 8.33
N THR A 189 -9.23 -2.58 9.26
CA THR A 189 -7.93 -3.09 9.66
C THR A 189 -7.79 -3.25 11.17
N LYS A 190 -6.81 -4.05 11.55
CA LYS A 190 -6.30 -4.12 12.91
C LYS A 190 -4.78 -4.03 12.87
N PHE A 191 -4.26 -2.99 13.50
CA PHE A 191 -2.83 -2.74 13.62
C PHE A 191 -2.28 -3.41 14.88
N TYR A 192 -1.16 -4.10 14.73
CA TYR A 192 -0.45 -4.81 15.78
C TYR A 192 0.98 -4.31 15.85
N THR A 193 1.56 -4.31 17.05
CA THR A 193 2.99 -4.02 17.23
C THR A 193 3.84 -5.20 16.75
N GLU A 194 5.14 -4.99 16.61
CA GLU A 194 6.11 -6.06 16.28
C GLU A 194 6.16 -7.17 17.34
N THR A 195 5.86 -6.84 18.60
CA THR A 195 5.79 -7.84 19.68
C THR A 195 4.58 -8.78 19.55
N GLU A 196 3.59 -8.43 18.72
CA GLU A 196 2.36 -9.18 18.53
C GLU A 196 2.30 -9.96 17.20
N LEU A 197 3.45 -10.24 16.57
CA LEU A 197 3.54 -10.96 15.28
C LEU A 197 2.73 -12.27 15.24
N LYS A 198 2.67 -13.02 16.35
CA LYS A 198 1.86 -14.24 16.45
C LYS A 198 0.37 -13.95 16.18
N ARG A 199 -0.16 -12.83 16.68
CA ARG A 199 -1.57 -12.42 16.50
C ARG A 199 -1.86 -11.92 15.09
N ILE A 200 -0.87 -11.32 14.43
CA ILE A 200 -0.96 -10.89 13.03
C ILE A 200 -1.25 -12.09 12.13
N ARG A 201 -0.57 -13.23 12.36
CA ARG A 201 -0.67 -14.43 11.51
C ARG A 201 -1.92 -15.29 11.73
N VAL A 202 -2.70 -15.03 12.77
CA VAL A 202 -3.95 -15.78 13.02
C VAL A 202 -4.99 -15.42 11.95
N GLY A 203 -5.50 -16.38 11.20
CA GLY A 203 -6.54 -16.16 10.19
C GLY A 203 -6.13 -16.76 8.85
N VAL A 204 -6.59 -16.13 7.77
CA VAL A 204 -6.32 -16.58 6.39
C VAL A 204 -5.26 -15.66 5.79
N LYS A 205 -4.31 -16.25 5.06
CA LYS A 205 -3.33 -15.50 4.29
C LYS A 205 -4.04 -14.72 3.19
N LEU A 206 -3.84 -13.40 3.16
CA LEU A 206 -4.39 -12.51 2.14
C LEU A 206 -3.55 -12.61 0.87
N LYS A 207 -4.12 -13.19 -0.17
CA LYS A 207 -3.55 -13.20 -1.52
C LYS A 207 -3.85 -11.90 -2.23
N SER A 208 -5.11 -11.46 -2.18
CA SER A 208 -5.52 -10.21 -2.80
C SER A 208 -6.82 -9.65 -2.22
N VAL A 209 -6.96 -8.33 -2.29
CA VAL A 209 -8.25 -7.64 -2.17
C VAL A 209 -8.72 -7.29 -3.57
N VAL A 210 -9.93 -7.70 -3.95
CA VAL A 210 -10.53 -7.40 -5.25
C VAL A 210 -11.72 -6.47 -5.04
N LEU A 211 -11.73 -5.35 -5.76
CA LEU A 211 -12.84 -4.42 -5.82
C LEU A 211 -13.54 -4.58 -7.16
N GLU A 212 -14.84 -4.79 -7.12
CA GLU A 212 -15.71 -4.56 -8.27
C GLU A 212 -16.26 -3.14 -8.11
N CYS A 213 -16.13 -2.31 -9.14
CA CYS A 213 -16.51 -0.91 -9.02
C CYS A 213 -17.00 -0.32 -10.34
N THR A 214 -17.77 0.76 -10.18
CA THR A 214 -18.30 1.56 -11.28
C THR A 214 -17.73 2.97 -11.13
N VAL A 215 -16.95 3.43 -12.12
CA VAL A 215 -16.33 4.75 -12.10
C VAL A 215 -17.05 5.73 -13.01
N GLY A 216 -17.45 6.88 -12.46
CA GLY A 216 -18.24 7.89 -13.16
C GLY A 216 -17.44 9.06 -13.73
N ARG A 217 -18.03 9.78 -14.69
CA ARG A 217 -17.56 11.05 -15.25
C ARG A 217 -18.66 12.13 -15.12
N GLY A 218 -18.27 13.41 -15.19
CA GLY A 218 -19.20 14.53 -15.16
C GLY A 218 -19.98 14.59 -13.85
N THR A 219 -21.30 14.36 -13.90
CA THR A 219 -22.17 14.32 -12.73
C THR A 219 -22.20 12.96 -12.04
N ILE A 220 -21.79 11.88 -12.70
CA ILE A 220 -21.84 10.51 -12.16
C ILE A 220 -20.70 10.28 -11.17
N ASP A 221 -21.01 9.74 -9.99
CA ASP A 221 -20.05 9.38 -8.95
C ASP A 221 -19.41 8.02 -9.17
N SER A 222 -18.20 7.83 -8.63
CA SER A 222 -17.51 6.54 -8.64
C SER A 222 -17.83 5.79 -7.35
N VAL A 223 -18.24 4.53 -7.46
CA VAL A 223 -18.71 3.69 -6.34
C VAL A 223 -17.99 2.34 -6.37
N VAL A 224 -17.68 1.81 -5.18
CA VAL A 224 -17.24 0.42 -5.02
C VAL A 224 -18.49 -0.43 -4.79
N ASP A 225 -18.75 -1.33 -5.72
CA ASP A 225 -19.94 -2.19 -5.71
C ASP A 225 -19.74 -3.39 -4.77
N SER A 226 -18.53 -3.96 -4.76
CA SER A 226 -18.20 -5.08 -3.87
C SER A 226 -16.70 -5.10 -3.50
N ILE A 227 -16.39 -5.72 -2.34
CA ILE A 227 -15.03 -5.97 -1.86
C ILE A 227 -14.90 -7.44 -1.50
N LEU A 228 -13.98 -8.13 -2.17
CA LEU A 228 -13.67 -9.54 -1.96
C LEU A 228 -12.24 -9.69 -1.43
N MET A 229 -12.04 -10.59 -0.46
CA MET A 229 -10.71 -10.90 0.09
C MET A 229 -10.43 -12.39 -0.12
N ASN A 230 -9.34 -12.68 -0.83
CA ASN A 230 -8.91 -14.02 -1.23
C ASN A 230 -7.58 -14.42 -0.60
#